data_AF-A0A0F9N605-F1
#
_entry.id   AF-A0A0F9N605-F1
#
_cell.length_a   1.000
_cell.length_b   1.000
_cell.length_c   1.000
_cell.angle_alpha   90.00
_cell.angle_beta   90.00
_cell.angle_gamma   90.00
#
_symmetry.space_group_name_H-M   'P 1'
#
loop_
_entity.id
_entity.type
_entity.pdbx_description
1 polymer ?
#
loop_
_entity_poly.entity_id
_entity_poly.type
_entity_poly.pdbx_seq_one_letter_code
_entity_poly.pdbx_strand_id
1 'polypeptide(L)'
;MKMFPIQGDLRTRRPKFKIPWGLAEEAYLTYSKLFSRGQSLERLAERGGFDLKEFAVLFFGDNPCLVECADKHMERVRTSLEEFDIKIPVDKGVPDGRLI
;
A
#
# COMPACT_ATOMS: atom_id res chain seq x y z
N MET A 1 -18.97 4.05 -1.46
CA MET A 1 -17.64 4.19 -2.10
C MET A 1 -17.08 2.82 -2.42
N LYS A 2 -16.48 2.64 -3.61
CA LYS A 2 -15.72 1.43 -3.94
C LYS A 2 -14.43 1.43 -3.13
N MET A 3 -14.00 0.26 -2.67
CA MET A 3 -12.81 0.10 -1.82
C MET A 3 -11.79 -0.78 -2.54
N PHE A 4 -10.51 -0.45 -2.38
CA PHE A 4 -9.39 -1.17 -2.99
C PHE A 4 -8.57 -1.89 -1.89
N PRO A 5 -8.20 -3.17 -2.09
CA PRO A 5 -7.45 -3.91 -1.08
C PRO A 5 -5.98 -3.46 -1.01
N ILE A 6 -5.45 -3.38 0.21
CA ILE A 6 -4.01 -3.30 0.47
C ILE A 6 -3.55 -4.60 1.12
N GLN A 7 -2.44 -5.14 0.61
CA GLN A 7 -1.88 -6.39 1.11
C GLN A 7 -1.38 -6.23 2.55
N GLY A 8 -1.61 -7.28 3.32
CA GLY A 8 -0.99 -7.45 4.63
C GLY A 8 0.45 -7.90 4.48
N ASP A 9 1.25 -7.71 5.53
CA ASP A 9 2.64 -8.14 5.57
C ASP A 9 2.78 -9.27 6.60
N LEU A 10 3.14 -10.47 6.12
CA LEU A 10 3.32 -11.63 6.98
C LEU A 10 4.54 -11.51 7.89
N ARG A 11 5.57 -10.77 7.47
CA ARG A 11 6.81 -10.57 8.25
C ARG A 11 6.54 -9.68 9.46
N THR A 12 5.75 -8.62 9.28
CA THR A 12 5.40 -7.69 10.36
C THR A 12 4.06 -8.01 11.03
N ARG A 13 3.37 -9.07 10.56
CA ARG A 13 2.01 -9.46 10.96
C ARG A 13 0.98 -8.33 10.77
N ARG A 14 1.20 -7.44 9.80
CA ARG A 14 0.24 -6.40 9.43
C ARG A 14 -0.96 -7.05 8.73
N PRO A 15 -2.19 -6.91 9.24
CA PRO A 15 -3.37 -7.41 8.55
C PRO A 15 -3.63 -6.66 7.24
N LYS A 16 -4.33 -7.32 6.32
CA LYS A 16 -4.90 -6.69 5.12
C LYS A 16 -5.90 -5.61 5.53
N PHE A 17 -5.96 -4.53 4.78
CA PHE A 17 -6.98 -3.49 4.96
C PHE A 17 -7.43 -2.96 3.59
N LYS A 18 -8.29 -1.95 3.58
CA LYS A 18 -8.81 -1.36 2.35
C LYS A 18 -8.67 0.16 2.37
N ILE A 19 -8.44 0.74 1.20
CA ILE A 19 -8.40 2.18 0.96
C ILE A 19 -9.54 2.59 0.01
N PRO A 20 -9.92 3.87 -0.05
CA PRO A 20 -10.89 4.35 -1.01
C PRO A 20 -10.36 4.14 -2.43
N TRP A 21 -11.24 3.77 -3.36
CA TRP A 21 -10.85 3.51 -4.74
C TRP A 21 -10.14 4.71 -5.40
N GLY A 22 -10.56 5.95 -5.10
CA GLY A 22 -9.93 7.15 -5.65
C GLY A 22 -8.43 7.27 -5.31
N LEU A 23 -8.03 6.92 -4.08
CA LEU A 23 -6.61 6.91 -3.71
C LEU A 23 -5.84 5.84 -4.48
N ALA A 24 -6.47 4.69 -4.74
CA ALA A 24 -5.88 3.63 -5.55
C ALA A 24 -5.78 4.03 -7.03
N GLU A 25 -6.72 4.83 -7.55
CA GLU A 25 -6.65 5.39 -8.90
C GLU A 25 -5.45 6.33 -9.05
N GLU A 26 -5.21 7.20 -8.07
CA GLU A 26 -4.04 8.09 -8.06
C GLU A 26 -2.73 7.31 -8.11
N ALA A 27 -2.56 6.29 -7.25
CA ALA A 27 -1.40 5.42 -7.28
C ALA A 27 -1.28 4.65 -8.61
N TYR A 28 -2.40 4.22 -9.19
CA TYR A 28 -2.43 3.48 -10.45
C TYR A 28 -2.02 4.32 -11.66
N LEU A 29 -2.26 5.64 -11.64
CA LEU A 29 -1.73 6.54 -12.67
C LEU A 29 -0.21 6.50 -12.75
N THR A 30 0.47 6.37 -11.61
CA THR A 30 1.93 6.18 -11.55
C THR A 30 2.31 4.78 -11.99
N TYR A 31 1.66 3.74 -11.45
CA TYR A 31 1.91 2.35 -11.78
C TYR A 31 1.86 2.08 -13.29
N SER A 32 0.80 2.55 -13.94
CA SER A 32 0.54 2.31 -15.36
C SER A 32 1.54 3.01 -16.29
N LYS A 33 2.20 4.08 -15.83
CA LYS A 33 3.31 4.74 -16.55
C LYS A 33 4.61 3.95 -16.44
N LEU A 34 4.85 3.29 -15.29
CA LEU A 34 6.10 2.58 -15.00
C LEU A 34 6.14 1.16 -15.55
N PHE A 35 5.05 0.39 -15.39
CA PHE A 35 5.05 -1.07 -15.58
C PHE A 35 4.17 -1.54 -16.75
N SER A 36 3.72 -0.61 -17.60
CA SER A 36 2.78 -0.84 -18.71
C SER A 36 1.34 -1.18 -18.26
N ARG A 37 0.37 -0.93 -19.13
CA ARG A 37 -1.09 -1.09 -18.89
C ARG A 37 -1.59 -2.53 -18.97
N GLY A 38 -0.70 -3.52 -18.86
CA GLY A 38 -1.05 -4.94 -18.97
C GLY A 38 -1.95 -5.48 -17.85
N GLN A 39 -2.19 -4.69 -16.80
CA GLN A 39 -3.11 -5.00 -15.70
C GLN A 39 -3.96 -3.75 -15.43
N SER A 40 -5.29 -3.87 -15.46
CA SER A 40 -6.18 -2.80 -14.98
C SER A 40 -6.17 -2.70 -13.45
N LEU A 41 -6.67 -1.60 -12.91
CA LEU A 41 -6.82 -1.44 -11.47
C LEU A 41 -7.78 -2.49 -10.87
N GLU A 42 -8.84 -2.85 -11.58
CA GLU A 42 -9.73 -3.96 -11.23
C GLU A 42 -8.96 -5.27 -11.12
N ARG A 43 -8.11 -5.57 -12.09
CA ARG A 43 -7.33 -6.80 -12.10
C ARG A 43 -6.33 -6.85 -10.95
N LEU A 44 -5.75 -5.70 -10.60
CA LEU A 44 -4.90 -5.58 -9.41
C LEU A 44 -5.71 -5.85 -8.13
N ALA A 45 -6.91 -5.27 -8.00
CA ALA A 45 -7.78 -5.49 -6.85
C ALA A 45 -8.16 -6.97 -6.68
N GLU A 46 -8.48 -7.67 -7.78
CA GLU A 46 -8.77 -9.11 -7.77
C GLU A 46 -7.59 -9.96 -7.27
N ARG A 47 -6.36 -9.49 -7.47
CA ARG A 47 -5.12 -10.16 -7.04
C ARG A 47 -4.69 -9.78 -5.62
N GLY A 48 -5.46 -8.96 -4.93
CA GLY A 48 -5.17 -8.52 -3.56
C GLY A 48 -4.61 -7.10 -3.46
N GLY A 49 -4.49 -6.38 -4.58
CA GLY A 49 -4.09 -4.98 -4.65
C GLY A 49 -2.60 -4.74 -4.48
N PHE A 50 -2.24 -3.52 -4.09
CA PHE A 50 -0.87 -3.10 -3.86
C PHE A 50 -0.37 -3.56 -2.49
N ASP A 51 0.94 -3.78 -2.36
CA ASP A 51 1.55 -3.70 -1.03
C ASP A 51 1.47 -2.25 -0.49
N LEU A 52 1.51 -2.08 0.83
CA LEU A 52 1.44 -0.76 1.45
C LEU A 52 2.62 0.15 1.06
N LYS A 53 3.85 -0.39 1.00
CA LYS A 53 5.02 0.40 0.59
C LYS A 53 4.95 0.75 -0.89
N GLU A 54 4.52 -0.21 -1.71
CA GLU A 54 4.29 0.00 -3.13
C GLU A 54 3.24 1.12 -3.35
N PHE A 55 2.09 1.02 -2.69
CA PHE A 55 1.07 2.08 -2.70
C PHE A 55 1.65 3.42 -2.27
N ALA A 56 2.40 3.47 -1.17
CA ALA A 56 2.97 4.72 -0.67
C ALA A 56 3.90 5.38 -1.67
N VAL A 57 4.78 4.62 -2.30
CA VAL A 57 5.70 5.16 -3.31
C VAL A 57 4.94 5.62 -4.56
N LEU A 58 4.03 4.78 -5.07
CA LEU A 58 3.26 5.09 -6.29
C LEU A 58 2.31 6.28 -6.12
N PHE A 59 1.68 6.40 -4.95
CA PHE A 59 0.77 7.49 -4.63
C PHE A 59 1.45 8.86 -4.71
N PHE A 60 2.75 8.93 -4.38
CA PHE A 60 3.54 10.16 -4.51
C PHE A 60 4.25 10.33 -5.85
N GLY A 61 3.97 9.46 -6.83
CA GLY A 61 4.52 9.58 -8.18
C GLY A 61 5.91 8.97 -8.37
N ASP A 62 6.42 8.23 -7.37
CA ASP A 62 7.75 7.65 -7.40
C ASP A 62 7.76 6.20 -7.90
N ASN A 63 8.95 5.70 -8.20
CA ASN A 63 9.16 4.33 -8.68
C ASN A 63 9.54 3.37 -7.54
N PRO A 64 8.68 2.39 -7.17
CA PRO A 64 8.98 1.45 -6.08
C PRO A 64 10.22 0.57 -6.33
N CYS A 65 10.68 0.45 -7.58
CA CYS A 65 11.92 -0.26 -7.90
C CYS A 65 13.19 0.57 -7.67
N LEU A 66 13.08 1.88 -7.46
CA LEU A 66 14.23 2.80 -7.36
C LEU A 66 14.35 3.49 -6.00
N VAL A 67 13.33 3.39 -5.14
CA VAL A 67 13.30 4.11 -3.86
C VAL A 67 13.87 3.24 -2.74
N GLU A 68 15.02 3.64 -2.19
CA GLU A 68 15.60 3.04 -0.97
C GLU A 68 14.84 3.44 0.31
N CYS A 69 14.07 4.53 0.29
CA CYS A 69 13.48 5.14 1.48
C CYS A 69 11.94 5.23 1.42
N ALA A 70 11.28 4.05 1.44
CA ALA A 70 9.81 3.97 1.52
C ALA A 70 9.25 4.66 2.78
N ASP A 71 10.05 4.79 3.84
CA ASP A 71 9.62 5.27 5.16
C ASP A 71 9.15 6.73 5.16
N LYS A 72 9.77 7.62 4.37
CA LYS A 72 9.31 9.02 4.24
C LYS A 72 7.95 9.14 3.57
N HIS A 73 7.65 8.24 2.63
CA HIS A 73 6.35 8.19 1.95
C HIS A 73 5.26 7.63 2.86
N MET A 74 5.60 6.70 3.76
CA MET A 74 4.65 6.11 4.70
C MET A 74 4.04 7.12 5.68
N GLU A 75 4.81 8.11 6.13
CA GLU A 75 4.29 9.16 7.02
C GLU A 75 3.25 10.04 6.31
N ARG A 76 3.54 10.45 5.08
CA ARG A 76 2.60 11.24 4.27
C ARG A 76 1.35 10.44 3.91
N VAL A 77 1.50 9.15 3.58
CA VAL A 77 0.35 8.25 3.36
C VAL A 77 -0.50 8.12 4.61
N ARG A 78 0.10 8.04 5.81
CA ARG A 78 -0.66 8.01 7.05
C ARG A 78 -1.54 9.25 7.20
N THR A 79 -0.99 10.45 6.97
CA THR A 79 -1.77 11.70 6.98
C THR A 79 -2.92 11.67 5.98
N SER A 80 -2.65 11.29 4.73
CA SER A 80 -3.71 11.21 3.70
C SER A 80 -4.78 10.18 4.06
N LEU A 81 -4.44 9.04 4.68
CA LEU A 81 -5.43 8.04 5.08
C LEU A 81 -6.25 8.46 6.31
N GLU A 82 -5.65 9.21 7.23
CA GLU A 82 -6.35 9.78 8.40
C GLU A 82 -7.47 10.74 7.98
N GLU A 83 -7.29 11.50 6.88
CA GLU A 83 -8.35 12.36 6.32
C GLU A 83 -9.59 11.56 5.86
N PHE A 84 -9.43 10.28 5.56
CA PHE A 84 -10.52 9.37 5.20
C PHE A 84 -10.98 8.49 6.38
N ASP A 85 -10.56 8.79 7.61
CA ASP A 85 -10.80 8.00 8.83
C ASP A 85 -10.28 6.54 8.71
N ILE A 86 -9.21 6.33 7.94
CA ILE A 86 -8.58 5.03 7.74
C ILE A 86 -7.30 4.94 8.55
N LYS A 87 -7.30 4.05 9.54
CA LYS A 87 -6.12 3.76 10.35
C LYS A 87 -5.32 2.62 9.73
N ILE A 88 -4.05 2.88 9.42
CA ILE A 88 -3.11 1.83 9.03
C ILE A 88 -2.98 0.86 10.23
N PRO A 89 -3.27 -0.44 10.06
CA PRO A 89 -3.11 -1.40 11.13
C PRO A 89 -1.66 -1.45 11.60
N VAL A 90 -1.44 -1.36 12.91
CA VAL A 90 -0.10 -1.37 13.49
C VAL A 90 0.55 -2.75 13.30
N ASP A 91 1.84 -2.76 12.98
CA ASP A 91 2.66 -3.96 13.01
C ASP A 91 2.62 -4.53 14.43
N LYS A 92 2.20 -5.79 14.58
CA LYS A 92 2.09 -6.40 15.92
C LYS A 92 3.44 -6.83 16.50
N GLY A 93 4.53 -6.55 15.80
CA GLY A 93 5.85 -7.09 16.08
C GLY A 93 5.87 -8.61 15.96
N VAL A 94 7.05 -9.18 15.70
CA VAL A 94 7.30 -10.54 16.14
C VAL A 94 7.44 -10.44 17.66
N PRO A 95 6.63 -11.15 18.50
CA PRO A 95 6.98 -11.24 19.91
C PRO A 95 8.40 -11.83 19.95
N ASP A 96 9.32 -11.07 20.54
CA ASP A 96 10.70 -11.50 20.79
C ASP A 96 10.65 -12.75 21.67
N GLY A 97 10.58 -13.88 21.00
CA GLY A 97 10.16 -15.15 21.54
C GLY A 97 11.20 -16.16 21.14
N ARG A 98 12.30 -16.16 21.90
CA ARG A 98 13.25 -17.25 22.07
C ARG A 98 12.68 -18.58 21.55
N LEU A 99 13.34 -19.12 20.52
CA LEU A 99 13.28 -20.55 20.27
C LEU A 99 14.00 -21.24 21.44
N ILE A 100 13.21 -21.81 22.33
CA ILE A 100 13.56 -22.94 23.20
C ILE A 100 13.85 -24.16 22.34
#